data_AF-A0A0S9M6I5-F1
#
_entry.id   AF-A0A0S9M6I5-F1
#
_cell.length_a   1.000
_cell.length_b   1.000
_cell.length_c   1.000
_cell.angle_alpha   90.00
_cell.angle_beta   90.00
_cell.angle_gamma   90.00
#
_symmetry.space_group_name_H-M   'P 1'
#
loop_
_entity.id
_entity.type
_entity.pdbx_description
1 polymer ?
#
loop_
_entity_poly.entity_id
_entity_poly.type
_entity_poly.pdbx_seq_one_letter_code
_entity_poly.pdbx_strand_id
1 'polypeptide(L)'
;MQRTAPDPARRGLVAGALLWGSLPRGVRAAGPDLPLRLASSETGDLQGAVQAVVPFAYGPAAEALSAPQVWCEILMLHLNNKACRLQQGPQGPALALAIARKHDQPADRAHALVLQWQRQERSDQRLGVRLHAAQGPFGTTDYAVLLQLAPAPGGGCTLGLEYACRFSPASRMLLRTYLATLGRDKVGFSARPGGGPQELVGGLRGVVERTVVRYYLAVEAWLQTAALPPAGRALARLEHWFDATERYPRQLHELDKASYLANKRRELGLGP
;
A
#
# COMPACT_ATOMS: atom_id res chain seq x y z
N MET A 1 -11.69 42.54 -16.03
CA MET A 1 -12.16 41.14 -16.07
C MET A 1 -11.09 40.28 -16.73
N GLN A 2 -10.08 39.85 -15.97
CA GLN A 2 -9.07 38.92 -16.46
C GLN A 2 -9.51 37.51 -16.11
N ARG A 3 -9.77 36.68 -17.13
CA ARG A 3 -10.03 35.25 -16.97
C ARG A 3 -8.74 34.62 -16.45
N THR A 4 -8.77 34.19 -15.20
CA THR A 4 -7.73 33.35 -14.61
C THR A 4 -7.63 32.05 -15.40
N ALA A 5 -6.47 31.81 -16.01
CA ALA A 5 -6.15 30.53 -16.62
C ALA A 5 -6.17 29.43 -15.53
N PRO A 6 -6.69 28.23 -15.82
CA PRO A 6 -6.70 27.14 -14.87
C PRO A 6 -5.26 26.71 -14.53
N ASP A 7 -4.99 26.57 -13.23
CA ASP A 7 -3.75 26.11 -12.63
C ASP A 7 -3.29 24.74 -13.22
N PRO A 8 -2.07 24.64 -13.79
CA PRO A 8 -1.53 23.38 -14.32
C PRO A 8 -1.28 22.30 -13.25
N ALA A 9 -1.40 22.61 -11.95
CA ALA A 9 -1.27 21.63 -10.86
C ALA A 9 -2.47 20.68 -10.70
N ARG A 10 -3.54 20.80 -11.52
CA ARG A 10 -4.73 19.92 -11.45
C ARG A 10 -4.69 18.68 -12.36
N ARG A 11 -3.60 18.43 -13.09
CA ARG A 11 -3.42 17.23 -13.93
C ARG A 11 -2.44 16.19 -13.36
N GLY A 12 -2.53 15.96 -12.05
CA GLY A 12 -1.87 14.83 -11.39
C GLY A 12 -2.73 13.56 -11.48
N LEU A 13 -2.15 12.49 -12.01
CA LEU A 13 -2.53 11.09 -12.25
C LEU A 13 -3.66 10.37 -11.47
N VAL A 14 -4.29 11.01 -10.49
CA VAL A 14 -5.49 10.49 -9.80
C VAL A 14 -6.74 11.35 -10.12
N ALA A 15 -6.56 12.47 -10.82
CA ALA A 15 -7.65 13.38 -11.21
C ALA A 15 -8.45 12.94 -12.46
N GLY A 16 -8.08 11.81 -13.09
CA GLY A 16 -8.73 11.30 -14.30
C GLY A 16 -9.31 9.90 -14.09
N ALA A 17 -10.53 9.83 -13.59
CA ALA A 17 -11.46 8.69 -13.76
C ALA A 17 -10.93 7.28 -13.43
N LEU A 18 -10.88 6.92 -12.15
CA LEU A 18 -11.21 5.56 -11.74
C LEU A 18 -12.47 5.63 -10.87
N LEU A 19 -13.59 5.76 -11.59
CA LEU A 19 -14.92 5.52 -11.08
C LEU A 19 -14.96 4.09 -10.53
N TRP A 20 -15.46 3.98 -9.29
CA TRP A 20 -16.05 2.78 -8.73
C TRP A 20 -16.72 1.92 -9.80
N GLY A 21 -16.35 0.63 -9.87
CA GLY A 21 -16.97 -0.36 -10.76
C GLY A 21 -16.16 -0.75 -11.99
N SER A 22 -15.09 -0.03 -12.33
CA SER A 22 -14.19 -0.41 -13.42
C SER A 22 -12.78 -0.59 -12.90
N LEU A 23 -12.42 -1.85 -12.68
CA LEU A 23 -11.01 -2.22 -12.53
C LEU A 23 -10.20 -1.67 -13.70
N PRO A 24 -8.93 -1.32 -13.48
CA PRO A 24 -8.00 -1.16 -14.60
C PRO A 24 -8.14 -2.38 -15.51
N ARG A 25 -8.22 -2.15 -16.83
CA ARG A 25 -8.27 -3.26 -17.80
C ARG A 25 -7.13 -4.23 -17.50
N GLY A 26 -7.44 -5.53 -17.39
CA GLY A 26 -6.45 -6.59 -17.15
C GLY A 26 -6.37 -7.14 -15.73
N VAL A 27 -7.25 -6.73 -14.81
CA VAL A 27 -7.34 -7.36 -13.48
C VAL A 27 -7.78 -8.83 -13.59
N ARG A 28 -6.92 -9.74 -13.12
CA ARG A 28 -7.10 -11.19 -13.13
C ARG A 28 -7.07 -11.73 -11.71
N ALA A 29 -7.54 -12.96 -11.51
CA ALA A 29 -7.26 -13.67 -10.26
C ALA A 29 -5.76 -13.70 -10.04
N ALA A 30 -5.31 -13.31 -8.85
CA ALA A 30 -3.89 -13.28 -8.52
C ALA A 30 -3.29 -14.70 -8.39
N GLY A 31 -4.14 -15.71 -8.23
CA GLY A 31 -3.78 -17.13 -8.11
C GLY A 31 -4.87 -17.88 -7.32
N PRO A 32 -4.77 -19.22 -7.21
CA PRO A 32 -5.75 -20.02 -6.46
C PRO A 32 -5.76 -19.72 -4.95
N ASP A 33 -4.63 -19.26 -4.39
CA ASP A 33 -4.45 -19.08 -2.94
C ASP A 33 -4.65 -17.62 -2.46
N LEU A 34 -4.97 -16.70 -3.37
CA LEU A 34 -5.17 -15.29 -3.05
C LEU A 34 -6.56 -14.87 -3.56
N PRO A 35 -7.59 -14.78 -2.70
CA PRO A 35 -8.97 -14.46 -3.08
C PRO A 35 -9.15 -12.97 -3.37
N LEU A 36 -8.23 -12.41 -4.15
CA LEU A 36 -8.29 -11.04 -4.67
C LEU A 36 -7.96 -11.05 -6.17
N ARG A 37 -8.39 -9.97 -6.81
CA ARG A 37 -8.05 -9.69 -8.19
C ARG A 37 -6.93 -8.66 -8.23
N LEU A 38 -5.93 -8.88 -9.07
CA LEU A 38 -4.72 -8.07 -9.18
C LEU A 38 -4.51 -7.59 -10.63
N ALA A 39 -4.09 -6.35 -10.79
CA ALA A 39 -3.48 -5.83 -12.00
C ALA A 39 -2.19 -5.09 -11.68
N SER A 40 -1.26 -5.09 -12.64
CA SER A 40 -0.04 -4.31 -12.60
C SER A 40 0.33 -3.85 -14.00
N SER A 41 0.89 -2.64 -14.11
CA SER A 41 1.41 -2.10 -15.37
C SER A 41 2.71 -1.35 -15.12
N GLU A 42 3.60 -1.46 -16.09
CA GLU A 42 4.82 -0.64 -16.19
C GLU A 42 4.85 0.21 -17.48
N THR A 43 3.77 0.17 -18.27
CA THR A 43 3.61 1.00 -19.47
C THR A 43 3.25 2.42 -19.04
N GLY A 44 4.24 3.32 -19.09
CA GLY A 44 4.13 4.67 -18.53
C GLY A 44 4.48 4.67 -17.06
N ASP A 45 3.50 4.96 -16.21
CA ASP A 45 3.69 5.00 -14.76
C ASP A 45 3.58 3.61 -14.16
N LEU A 46 4.32 3.40 -13.09
CA LEU A 46 4.39 2.10 -12.46
C LEU A 46 3.22 1.99 -11.48
N GLN A 47 2.30 1.07 -11.76
CA GLN A 47 1.02 0.98 -11.06
C GLN A 47 0.63 -0.46 -10.72
N GLY A 48 -0.01 -0.63 -9.57
CA GLY A 48 -0.56 -1.89 -9.07
C GLY A 48 -1.92 -1.65 -8.43
N ALA A 49 -2.86 -2.56 -8.67
CA ALA A 49 -4.22 -2.45 -8.15
C ALA A 49 -4.71 -3.81 -7.67
N VAL A 50 -5.34 -3.83 -6.49
CA VAL A 50 -5.98 -5.01 -5.91
C VAL A 50 -7.44 -4.72 -5.63
N GLN A 51 -8.27 -5.75 -5.78
CA GLN A 51 -9.65 -5.73 -5.35
C GLN A 51 -9.99 -7.04 -4.64
N ALA A 52 -10.55 -6.95 -3.45
CA ALA A 52 -10.98 -8.09 -2.65
C ALA A 52 -12.35 -7.84 -2.02
N VAL A 53 -13.08 -8.90 -1.73
CA VAL A 53 -14.23 -8.85 -0.82
C VAL A 53 -13.74 -9.22 0.57
N VAL A 54 -13.98 -8.34 1.54
CA VAL A 54 -13.55 -8.51 2.93
C VAL A 54 -14.78 -8.61 3.85
N PRO A 55 -14.75 -9.46 4.89
CA PRO A 55 -15.93 -9.77 5.71
C PRO A 55 -16.20 -8.72 6.81
N PHE A 56 -15.92 -7.44 6.56
CA PHE A 56 -16.09 -6.36 7.53
C PHE A 56 -17.32 -5.50 7.20
N ALA A 57 -18.10 -5.11 8.21
CA ALA A 57 -19.22 -4.21 8.01
C ALA A 57 -18.76 -2.82 7.53
N TYR A 58 -19.43 -2.29 6.51
CA TYR A 58 -19.03 -1.04 5.85
C TYR A 58 -18.97 0.16 6.78
N GLY A 59 -20.02 0.40 7.59
CA GLY A 59 -20.11 1.58 8.46
C GLY A 59 -18.87 1.75 9.36
N PRO A 60 -18.58 0.79 10.25
CA PRO A 60 -17.41 0.83 11.14
C PRO A 60 -16.07 0.85 10.40
N ALA A 61 -15.91 0.01 9.36
CA ALA A 61 -14.68 -0.06 8.60
C ALA A 61 -14.37 1.28 7.92
N ALA A 62 -15.39 1.90 7.33
CA ALA A 62 -15.23 3.13 6.61
C ALA A 62 -15.08 4.35 7.53
N GLU A 63 -15.65 4.31 8.74
CA GLU A 63 -15.43 5.34 9.76
C GLU A 63 -13.96 5.34 10.19
N ALA A 64 -13.46 4.16 10.57
CA ALA A 64 -12.07 3.98 10.97
C ALA A 64 -11.07 4.38 9.88
N LEU A 65 -11.24 3.87 8.65
CA LEU A 65 -10.33 4.16 7.55
C LEU A 65 -10.40 5.62 7.06
N SER A 66 -11.46 6.36 7.42
CA SER A 66 -11.58 7.80 7.16
C SER A 66 -10.84 8.68 8.17
N ALA A 67 -10.14 8.09 9.15
CA ALA A 67 -9.34 8.82 10.13
C ALA A 67 -7.85 8.80 9.75
N PRO A 68 -7.17 9.96 9.66
CA PRO A 68 -5.78 10.01 9.19
C PRO A 68 -4.79 9.31 10.12
N GLN A 69 -5.03 9.29 11.44
CA GLN A 69 -4.16 8.59 12.41
C GLN A 69 -4.11 7.07 12.18
N VAL A 70 -5.21 6.47 11.73
CA VAL A 70 -5.31 5.04 11.42
C VAL A 70 -4.33 4.64 10.33
N TRP A 71 -4.04 5.53 9.39
CA TRP A 71 -3.08 5.27 8.32
C TRP A 71 -1.65 5.17 8.81
N CYS A 72 -1.26 5.88 9.88
CA CYS A 72 0.05 5.63 10.50
C CYS A 72 0.13 4.24 11.11
N GLU A 73 -0.93 3.77 11.77
CA GLU A 73 -0.97 2.42 12.34
C GLU A 73 -0.87 1.35 11.24
N ILE A 74 -1.56 1.53 10.11
CA ILE A 74 -1.50 0.64 8.94
C ILE A 74 -0.09 0.67 8.32
N LEU A 75 0.46 1.85 8.08
CA LEU A 75 1.78 2.02 7.45
C LEU A 75 2.89 1.43 8.31
N MET A 76 2.79 1.55 9.65
CA MET A 76 3.81 1.03 10.56
C MET A 76 3.90 -0.50 10.59
N LEU A 77 2.92 -1.23 10.05
CA LEU A 77 3.01 -2.69 9.93
C LEU A 77 4.10 -3.11 8.96
N HIS A 78 4.37 -2.32 7.91
CA HIS A 78 5.34 -2.68 6.88
C HIS A 78 6.78 -2.68 7.43
N LEU A 79 7.53 -3.77 7.20
CA LEU A 79 8.89 -4.01 7.73
C LEU A 79 9.92 -2.87 7.51
N ASN A 80 9.76 -2.08 6.44
CA ASN A 80 10.64 -0.95 6.12
C ASN A 80 10.23 0.40 6.73
N ASN A 81 9.03 0.53 7.29
CA ASN A 81 8.56 1.80 7.86
C ASN A 81 8.96 1.87 9.33
N LYS A 82 9.71 2.91 9.71
CA LYS A 82 10.41 3.02 11.00
C LYS A 82 9.77 3.98 11.99
N ALA A 83 9.05 4.96 11.48
CA ALA A 83 8.25 5.89 12.26
C ALA A 83 7.15 6.45 11.37
N CYS A 84 5.98 6.71 11.95
CA CYS A 84 4.93 7.47 11.30
C CYS A 84 4.30 8.40 12.33
N ARG A 85 4.17 9.69 11.99
CA ARG A 85 3.49 10.67 12.83
C ARG A 85 2.48 11.44 12.01
N LEU A 86 1.28 11.59 12.56
CA LEU A 86 0.30 12.53 12.05
C LEU A 86 0.78 13.95 12.35
N GLN A 87 0.76 14.81 11.34
CA GLN A 87 1.05 16.24 11.46
C GLN A 87 0.02 17.05 10.70
N GLN A 88 -0.08 18.34 11.01
CA GLN A 88 -0.83 19.29 10.20
C GLN A 88 0.08 19.84 9.10
N GLY A 89 -0.32 19.66 7.86
CA GLY A 89 0.34 20.21 6.69
C GLY A 89 -0.42 21.41 6.11
N PRO A 90 0.16 22.10 5.11
CA PRO A 90 -0.48 23.26 4.48
C PRO A 90 -1.81 22.94 3.77
N GLN A 91 -2.02 21.66 3.41
CA GLN A 91 -3.19 21.18 2.67
C GLN A 91 -4.10 20.29 3.54
N GLY A 92 -3.94 20.34 4.86
CA GLY A 92 -4.65 19.48 5.82
C GLY A 92 -3.74 18.42 6.45
N PRO A 93 -4.31 17.33 7.00
CA PRO A 93 -3.53 16.31 7.69
C PRO A 93 -2.54 15.62 6.76
N ALA A 94 -1.33 15.37 7.26
CA ALA A 94 -0.27 14.69 6.56
C ALA A 94 0.42 13.67 7.46
N LEU A 95 1.01 12.63 6.87
CA LEU A 95 1.71 11.57 7.58
C LEU A 95 3.21 11.72 7.32
N ALA A 96 3.97 12.09 8.35
CA ALA A 96 5.43 12.09 8.32
C ALA A 96 5.93 10.67 8.55
N LEU A 97 6.39 10.02 7.49
CA LEU A 97 6.81 8.62 7.44
C LEU A 97 8.33 8.53 7.27
N ALA A 98 8.97 7.65 8.02
CA ALA A 98 10.38 7.30 7.86
C ALA A 98 10.51 5.92 7.23
N ILE A 99 11.06 5.83 6.01
CA ILE A 99 11.16 4.58 5.23
C ILE A 99 12.63 4.17 5.08
N ALA A 100 12.97 3.00 5.59
CA ALA A 100 14.30 2.43 5.49
C ALA A 100 14.50 1.63 4.19
N ARG A 101 15.76 1.53 3.75
CA ARG A 101 16.18 0.61 2.66
C ARG A 101 16.35 -0.81 3.17
N LYS A 102 16.77 -0.97 4.42
CA LYS A 102 16.98 -2.26 5.09
C LYS A 102 16.13 -2.34 6.35
N HIS A 103 15.68 -3.54 6.69
CA HIS A 103 14.78 -3.77 7.83
C HIS A 103 15.45 -3.50 9.20
N ASP A 104 16.78 -3.54 9.30
CA ASP A 104 17.56 -3.27 10.52
C ASP A 104 18.01 -1.80 10.65
N GLN A 105 17.79 -0.99 9.63
CA GLN A 105 18.21 0.42 9.61
C GLN A 105 17.34 1.27 10.56
N PRO A 106 17.95 2.10 11.43
CA PRO A 106 17.21 2.94 12.37
C PRO A 106 16.48 4.11 11.68
N ALA A 107 15.48 4.66 12.38
CA ALA A 107 14.59 5.70 11.85
C ALA A 107 15.31 7.02 11.50
N ASP A 108 16.36 7.39 12.23
CA ASP A 108 17.16 8.60 12.02
C ASP A 108 17.99 8.57 10.73
N ARG A 109 18.27 7.36 10.20
CA ARG A 109 18.94 7.15 8.92
C ARG A 109 17.98 6.85 7.78
N ALA A 110 16.68 6.72 8.06
CA ALA A 110 15.67 6.38 7.07
C ALA A 110 15.30 7.58 6.19
N HIS A 111 14.74 7.32 5.01
CA HIS A 111 14.25 8.35 4.10
C HIS A 111 12.96 8.97 4.67
N ALA A 112 12.95 10.29 4.86
CA ALA A 112 11.77 11.02 5.29
C ALA A 112 10.83 11.26 4.11
N LEU A 113 9.56 10.88 4.27
CA LEU A 113 8.50 11.07 3.30
C LEU A 113 7.30 11.73 4.00
N VAL A 114 6.71 12.76 3.37
CA VAL A 114 5.45 13.35 3.86
C VAL A 114 4.33 13.00 2.90
N LEU A 115 3.40 12.17 3.35
CA LEU A 115 2.21 11.78 2.60
C LEU A 115 1.05 12.72 2.97
N GLN A 116 0.59 13.51 2.01
CA GLN A 116 -0.66 14.27 2.15
C GLN A 116 -1.83 13.29 2.21
N TRP A 117 -2.63 13.38 3.27
CA TRP A 117 -3.83 12.57 3.44
C TRP A 117 -5.05 13.35 2.94
N GLN A 118 -5.87 12.70 2.12
CA GLN A 118 -7.07 13.32 1.57
C GLN A 118 -8.22 12.32 1.55
N ARG A 119 -9.32 12.66 2.21
CA ARG A 119 -10.61 11.99 2.01
C ARG A 119 -11.22 12.47 0.71
N GLN A 120 -11.28 11.60 -0.29
CA GLN A 120 -11.88 11.87 -1.59
C GLN A 120 -13.41 11.82 -1.53
N GLU A 121 -13.94 10.86 -0.77
CA GLU A 121 -15.39 10.64 -0.62
C GLU A 121 -15.68 9.96 0.72
N ARG A 122 -16.83 10.29 1.34
CA ARG A 122 -17.43 9.52 2.44
C ARG A 122 -18.95 9.65 2.37
N SER A 123 -19.62 8.52 2.19
CA SER A 123 -21.07 8.38 2.21
C SER A 123 -21.47 7.06 2.87
N ASP A 124 -22.76 6.73 2.89
CA ASP A 124 -23.26 5.45 3.39
C ASP A 124 -22.95 4.26 2.47
N GLN A 125 -22.43 4.53 1.26
CA GLN A 125 -22.17 3.49 0.26
C GLN A 125 -20.73 3.50 -0.25
N ARG A 126 -19.96 4.57 0.00
CA ARG A 126 -18.60 4.72 -0.55
C ARG A 126 -17.66 5.47 0.38
N LEU A 127 -16.44 4.97 0.49
CA LEU A 127 -15.29 5.66 1.08
C LEU A 127 -14.15 5.70 0.07
N GLY A 128 -13.58 6.88 -0.15
CA GLY A 128 -12.34 7.07 -0.89
C GLY A 128 -11.29 7.80 -0.05
N VAL A 129 -10.10 7.23 0.10
CA VAL A 129 -8.98 7.86 0.81
C VAL A 129 -7.71 7.78 -0.03
N ARG A 130 -7.02 8.91 -0.15
CA ARG A 130 -5.78 9.04 -0.90
C ARG A 130 -4.64 9.49 0.01
N LEU A 131 -3.50 8.81 -0.10
CA LEU A 131 -2.20 9.26 0.39
C LEU A 131 -1.36 9.67 -0.81
N HIS A 132 -0.72 10.84 -0.76
CA HIS A 132 0.04 11.34 -1.90
C HIS A 132 1.30 12.12 -1.49
N ALA A 133 2.40 11.91 -2.21
CA ALA A 133 3.59 12.74 -2.16
C ALA A 133 4.13 13.00 -3.57
N ALA A 134 4.43 14.27 -3.88
CA ALA A 134 5.00 14.63 -5.18
C ALA A 134 6.40 14.02 -5.38
N GLN A 135 7.16 13.91 -4.29
CA GLN A 135 8.46 13.24 -4.25
C GLN A 135 8.34 12.02 -3.35
N GLY A 136 8.75 10.87 -3.87
CA GLY A 136 8.73 9.60 -3.17
C GLY A 136 10.14 9.11 -2.84
N PRO A 137 10.24 7.97 -2.14
CA PRO A 137 11.52 7.39 -1.78
C PRO A 137 12.30 6.95 -3.02
N PHE A 138 13.63 6.97 -2.90
CA PHE A 138 14.56 6.36 -3.85
C PHE A 138 14.43 6.87 -5.30
N GLY A 139 14.15 8.16 -5.45
CA GLY A 139 14.07 8.81 -6.77
C GLY A 139 12.77 8.50 -7.51
N THR A 140 11.70 8.21 -6.77
CA THR A 140 10.34 8.17 -7.31
C THR A 140 9.65 9.53 -7.17
N THR A 141 8.65 9.78 -8.01
CA THR A 141 7.77 10.95 -7.96
C THR A 141 6.32 10.50 -8.09
N ASP A 142 5.39 11.40 -7.75
CA ASP A 142 3.94 11.15 -7.76
C ASP A 142 3.57 9.85 -7.03
N TYR A 143 4.13 9.65 -5.84
CA TYR A 143 3.88 8.50 -4.99
C TYR A 143 2.43 8.57 -4.47
N ALA A 144 1.61 7.60 -4.82
CA ALA A 144 0.20 7.59 -4.46
C ALA A 144 -0.26 6.21 -3.95
N VAL A 145 -1.07 6.23 -2.90
CA VAL A 145 -1.88 5.11 -2.45
C VAL A 145 -3.34 5.55 -2.41
N LEU A 146 -4.22 4.81 -3.06
CA LEU A 146 -5.66 5.07 -3.06
C LEU A 146 -6.38 3.86 -2.48
N LEU A 147 -7.27 4.09 -1.52
CA LEU A 147 -8.19 3.09 -0.99
C LEU A 147 -9.63 3.47 -1.33
N GLN A 148 -10.37 2.46 -1.76
CA GLN A 148 -11.80 2.50 -2.00
C GLN A 148 -12.48 1.38 -1.20
N LEU A 149 -13.56 1.69 -0.48
CA LEU A 149 -14.41 0.73 0.21
C LEU A 149 -15.92 0.94 -0.08
N ALA A 150 -16.64 -0.10 -0.49
CA ALA A 150 -18.11 -0.07 -0.67
C ALA A 150 -18.75 -1.34 -0.10
N PRO A 151 -20.04 -1.34 0.28
CA PRO A 151 -20.76 -2.55 0.65
C PRO A 151 -20.72 -3.62 -0.47
N ALA A 152 -20.56 -4.89 -0.11
CA ALA A 152 -20.59 -6.00 -1.07
C ALA A 152 -22.00 -6.64 -1.16
N PRO A 153 -22.47 -7.05 -2.35
CA PRO A 153 -23.70 -7.83 -2.51
C PRO A 153 -23.49 -9.22 -1.89
N GLY A 154 -23.92 -9.42 -0.65
CA GLY A 154 -23.65 -10.65 0.13
C GLY A 154 -23.11 -10.39 1.54
N GLY A 155 -22.92 -9.12 1.92
CA GLY A 155 -22.36 -8.73 3.21
C GLY A 155 -20.86 -8.47 3.14
N GLY A 156 -20.35 -7.73 4.12
CA GLY A 156 -18.96 -7.25 4.10
C GLY A 156 -18.77 -6.04 3.17
N CYS A 157 -17.55 -5.88 2.67
CA CYS A 157 -17.17 -4.78 1.78
C CYS A 157 -16.36 -5.26 0.57
N THR A 158 -16.53 -4.58 -0.56
CA THR A 158 -15.53 -4.56 -1.63
C THR A 158 -14.46 -3.53 -1.30
N LEU A 159 -13.22 -3.99 -1.14
CA LEU A 159 -12.04 -3.18 -0.88
C LEU A 159 -11.19 -3.12 -2.16
N GLY A 160 -10.97 -1.91 -2.67
CA GLY A 160 -10.04 -1.59 -3.74
C GLY A 160 -8.83 -0.84 -3.19
N LEU A 161 -7.64 -1.20 -3.66
CA LEU A 161 -6.39 -0.55 -3.27
C LEU A 161 -5.50 -0.37 -4.49
N GLU A 162 -5.01 0.84 -4.69
CA GLU A 162 -4.10 1.17 -5.79
C GLU A 162 -2.83 1.79 -5.25
N TYR A 163 -1.72 1.43 -5.89
CA TYR A 163 -0.41 1.99 -5.66
C TYR A 163 0.14 2.47 -7.00
N ALA A 164 0.59 3.72 -7.05
CA ALA A 164 1.22 4.27 -8.24
C ALA A 164 2.45 5.10 -7.87
N CYS A 165 3.46 5.05 -8.73
CA CYS A 165 4.61 5.95 -8.66
C CYS A 165 5.27 6.07 -10.03
N ARG A 166 6.07 7.12 -10.20
CA ARG A 166 6.88 7.33 -11.39
C ARG A 166 8.34 7.23 -11.01
N PHE A 167 9.10 6.50 -11.80
CA PHE A 167 10.56 6.49 -11.69
C PHE A 167 11.16 7.37 -12.78
N SER A 168 12.18 8.15 -12.43
CA SER A 168 13.07 8.76 -13.42
C SER A 168 13.73 7.67 -14.29
N PRO A 169 14.14 7.96 -15.54
CA PRO A 169 14.82 6.98 -16.39
C PRO A 169 16.05 6.35 -15.72
N ALA A 170 16.86 7.15 -15.03
CA ALA A 170 18.03 6.68 -14.29
C ALA A 170 17.65 5.73 -13.15
N SER A 171 16.65 6.09 -12.34
CA SER A 171 16.17 5.24 -11.25
C SER A 171 15.56 3.92 -11.77
N ARG A 172 14.85 3.96 -12.92
CA ARG A 172 14.34 2.73 -13.58
C ARG A 172 15.47 1.80 -13.98
N MET A 173 16.53 2.35 -14.58
CA MET A 173 17.69 1.56 -15.02
C MET A 173 18.42 0.92 -13.84
N LEU A 174 18.65 1.68 -12.77
CA LEU A 174 19.29 1.18 -11.55
C LEU A 174 18.46 0.04 -10.93
N LEU A 175 17.15 0.24 -10.79
CA LEU A 175 16.27 -0.77 -10.21
C LEU A 175 16.18 -2.04 -11.08
N ARG A 176 16.14 -1.90 -12.40
CA ARG A 176 16.22 -3.05 -13.32
C ARG A 176 17.52 -3.83 -13.14
N THR A 177 18.65 -3.14 -12.98
CA THR A 177 19.96 -3.78 -12.77
C THR A 177 20.00 -4.55 -11.45
N TYR A 178 19.46 -3.97 -10.37
CA TYR A 178 19.31 -4.66 -9.09
C TYR A 178 18.42 -5.90 -9.22
N LEU A 179 17.27 -5.78 -9.88
CA LEU A 179 16.32 -6.87 -10.06
C LEU A 179 16.81 -7.94 -11.05
N ALA A 180 17.77 -7.64 -11.92
CA ALA A 180 18.44 -8.64 -12.75
C ALA A 180 19.53 -9.42 -11.97
N THR A 181 19.90 -8.96 -10.78
CA THR A 181 20.99 -9.52 -9.98
C THR A 181 20.48 -9.97 -8.60
N LEU A 182 20.70 -9.17 -7.56
CA LEU A 182 20.38 -9.48 -6.16
C LEU A 182 18.88 -9.58 -5.89
N GLY A 183 18.06 -8.98 -6.74
CA GLY A 183 16.60 -9.02 -6.65
C GLY A 183 15.93 -9.99 -7.61
N ARG A 184 16.67 -10.85 -8.32
CA ARG A 184 16.09 -11.71 -9.39
C ARG A 184 15.00 -12.66 -8.91
N ASP A 185 15.11 -13.11 -7.67
CA ASP A 185 14.17 -14.04 -7.06
C ASP A 185 12.92 -13.32 -6.52
N LYS A 186 12.89 -11.98 -6.59
CA LYS A 186 11.76 -11.16 -6.13
C LYS A 186 10.67 -11.13 -7.21
N VAL A 187 9.75 -12.07 -7.09
CA VAL A 187 8.57 -12.21 -7.97
C VAL A 187 7.30 -11.67 -7.34
N GLY A 188 6.36 -11.24 -8.19
CA GLY A 188 4.99 -10.86 -7.86
C GLY A 188 4.07 -12.07 -7.79
N PHE A 189 2.78 -11.84 -8.05
CA PHE A 189 1.71 -12.83 -7.89
C PHE A 189 1.09 -13.25 -9.22
N SER A 190 1.02 -12.35 -10.19
CA SER A 190 0.39 -12.69 -11.48
C SER A 190 1.29 -13.57 -12.33
N ALA A 191 0.69 -14.49 -13.09
CA ALA A 191 1.42 -15.30 -14.06
C ALA A 191 1.96 -14.42 -15.21
N ARG A 192 3.14 -14.77 -15.70
CA ARG A 192 3.78 -14.12 -16.85
C ARG A 192 2.90 -14.34 -18.10
N PRO A 193 2.66 -13.30 -18.93
CA PRO A 193 1.94 -13.48 -20.19
C PRO A 193 2.59 -14.58 -21.04
N GLY A 194 1.81 -15.58 -21.44
CA GLY A 194 2.28 -16.73 -22.22
C GLY A 194 3.15 -17.74 -21.45
N GLY A 195 3.33 -17.57 -20.14
CA GLY A 195 4.01 -18.52 -19.27
C GLY A 195 3.03 -19.42 -18.51
N GLY A 196 3.55 -20.47 -17.87
CA GLY A 196 2.75 -21.34 -17.00
C GLY A 196 2.32 -20.68 -15.68
N PRO A 197 1.36 -21.25 -14.94
CA PRO A 197 0.88 -20.72 -13.65
C PRO A 197 1.97 -20.52 -12.59
N GLN A 198 3.09 -21.21 -12.69
CA GLN A 198 4.23 -21.13 -11.75
C GLN A 198 5.28 -20.08 -12.14
N GLU A 199 5.20 -19.56 -13.37
CA GLU A 199 6.08 -18.51 -13.90
C GLU A 199 5.50 -17.14 -13.56
N LEU A 200 5.84 -16.64 -12.37
CA LEU A 200 5.31 -15.38 -11.87
C LEU A 200 6.05 -14.17 -12.44
N VAL A 201 5.34 -13.05 -12.55
CA VAL A 201 5.88 -11.77 -13.01
C VAL A 201 6.98 -11.27 -12.07
N GLY A 202 8.20 -11.08 -12.58
CA GLY A 202 9.33 -10.45 -11.88
C GLY A 202 9.49 -8.96 -12.21
N GLY A 203 10.69 -8.42 -11.97
CA GLY A 203 11.06 -7.06 -12.37
C GLY A 203 10.20 -5.97 -11.70
N LEU A 204 10.02 -4.85 -12.39
CA LEU A 204 9.31 -3.68 -11.84
C LEU A 204 7.84 -3.99 -11.54
N ARG A 205 7.16 -4.73 -12.44
CA ARG A 205 5.80 -5.21 -12.18
C ARG A 205 5.73 -6.09 -10.93
N GLY A 206 6.67 -7.03 -10.75
CA GLY A 206 6.73 -7.87 -9.55
C GLY A 206 6.88 -7.06 -8.26
N VAL A 207 7.76 -6.03 -8.25
CA VAL A 207 7.93 -5.10 -7.11
C VAL A 207 6.61 -4.42 -6.73
N VAL A 208 5.82 -4.04 -7.72
CA VAL A 208 4.58 -3.29 -7.49
C VAL A 208 3.45 -4.18 -7.03
N GLU A 209 3.34 -5.38 -7.59
CA GLU A 209 2.40 -6.39 -7.10
C GLU A 209 2.66 -6.71 -5.64
N ARG A 210 3.92 -6.90 -5.26
CA ARG A 210 4.32 -7.10 -3.86
C ARG A 210 3.95 -5.92 -2.97
N THR A 211 4.19 -4.69 -3.45
CA THR A 211 3.89 -3.46 -2.71
C THR A 211 2.39 -3.32 -2.46
N VAL A 212 1.55 -3.40 -3.50
CA VAL A 212 0.10 -3.22 -3.36
C VAL A 212 -0.54 -4.35 -2.54
N VAL A 213 -0.07 -5.59 -2.66
CA VAL A 213 -0.56 -6.70 -1.83
C VAL A 213 -0.16 -6.50 -0.36
N ARG A 214 1.06 -6.04 -0.06
CA ARG A 214 1.46 -5.72 1.33
C ARG A 214 0.59 -4.61 1.93
N TYR A 215 0.21 -3.60 1.13
CA TYR A 215 -0.73 -2.57 1.55
C TYR A 215 -2.12 -3.14 1.86
N TYR A 216 -2.64 -4.02 0.99
CA TYR A 216 -3.90 -4.71 1.22
C TYR A 216 -3.89 -5.53 2.52
N LEU A 217 -2.86 -6.35 2.72
CA LEU A 217 -2.72 -7.16 3.93
C LEU A 217 -2.59 -6.29 5.18
N ALA A 218 -1.98 -5.11 5.10
CA ALA A 218 -1.89 -4.16 6.21
C ALA A 218 -3.26 -3.58 6.59
N VAL A 219 -4.08 -3.21 5.60
CA VAL A 219 -5.46 -2.75 5.84
C VAL A 219 -6.32 -3.88 6.41
N GLU A 220 -6.21 -5.09 5.84
CA GLU A 220 -6.93 -6.27 6.33
C GLU A 220 -6.56 -6.59 7.79
N ALA A 221 -5.27 -6.69 8.13
CA ALA A 221 -4.81 -6.95 9.49
C ALA A 221 -5.27 -5.85 10.47
N TRP A 222 -5.31 -4.59 10.01
CA TRP A 222 -5.83 -3.49 10.82
C TRP A 222 -7.31 -3.67 11.14
N LEU A 223 -8.13 -4.01 10.14
CA LEU A 223 -9.57 -4.23 10.29
C LEU A 223 -9.87 -5.46 11.16
N GLN A 224 -9.14 -6.57 10.99
CA GLN A 224 -9.28 -7.78 11.81
C GLN A 224 -9.07 -7.52 13.30
N THR A 225 -8.20 -6.58 13.63
CA THR A 225 -7.80 -6.28 15.02
C THR A 225 -8.50 -5.05 15.59
N ALA A 226 -9.34 -4.35 14.80
CA ALA A 226 -9.94 -3.08 15.19
C ALA A 226 -10.84 -3.18 16.44
N ALA A 227 -11.52 -4.31 16.61
CA ALA A 227 -12.42 -4.56 17.74
C ALA A 227 -11.72 -5.08 19.00
N LEU A 228 -10.43 -5.46 18.94
CA LEU A 228 -9.70 -5.95 20.11
C LEU A 228 -9.52 -4.85 21.16
N PRO A 229 -9.42 -5.14 22.47
CA PRO A 229 -9.13 -4.13 23.49
C PRO A 229 -7.82 -3.36 23.19
N PRO A 230 -7.66 -2.09 23.59
CA PRO A 230 -6.44 -1.31 23.30
C PRO A 230 -5.16 -1.97 23.81
N ALA A 231 -5.23 -2.62 24.97
CA ALA A 231 -4.14 -3.42 25.50
C ALA A 231 -3.83 -4.60 24.55
N GLY A 232 -2.61 -4.65 24.02
CA GLY A 232 -2.17 -5.73 23.12
C GLY A 232 -2.62 -5.60 21.66
N ARG A 233 -3.55 -4.70 21.31
CA ARG A 233 -4.04 -4.52 19.93
C ARG A 233 -2.92 -4.30 18.92
N ALA A 234 -1.95 -3.46 19.27
CA ALA A 234 -0.82 -3.13 18.39
C ALA A 234 0.02 -4.38 18.07
N LEU A 235 0.34 -5.20 19.09
CA LEU A 235 1.09 -6.43 18.89
C LEU A 235 0.31 -7.45 18.07
N ALA A 236 -0.97 -7.66 18.39
CA ALA A 236 -1.85 -8.54 17.62
C ALA A 236 -1.86 -8.12 16.13
N ARG A 237 -1.95 -6.83 15.85
CA ARG A 237 -1.94 -6.33 14.47
C ARG A 237 -0.63 -6.63 13.72
N LEU A 238 0.52 -6.52 14.41
CA LEU A 238 1.82 -6.88 13.84
C LEU A 238 1.88 -8.37 13.51
N GLU A 239 1.42 -9.22 14.43
CA GLU A 239 1.39 -10.67 14.23
C GLU A 239 0.46 -11.07 13.09
N HIS A 240 -0.76 -10.53 13.05
CA HIS A 240 -1.73 -10.75 11.98
C HIS A 240 -1.16 -10.35 10.61
N TRP A 241 -0.49 -9.20 10.52
CA TRP A 241 0.13 -8.77 9.27
C TRP A 241 1.27 -9.69 8.84
N PHE A 242 2.15 -10.06 9.78
CA PHE A 242 3.26 -10.97 9.49
C PHE A 242 2.75 -12.32 8.99
N ASP A 243 1.84 -12.95 9.73
CA ASP A 243 1.26 -14.25 9.37
C ASP A 243 0.54 -14.18 8.02
N ALA A 244 -0.14 -13.07 7.73
CA ALA A 244 -0.76 -12.85 6.44
C ALA A 244 0.25 -12.77 5.28
N THR A 245 1.44 -12.18 5.49
CA THR A 245 2.51 -12.14 4.49
C THR A 245 3.18 -13.49 4.29
N GLU A 246 3.31 -14.30 5.36
CA GLU A 246 3.93 -15.62 5.32
C GLU A 246 3.06 -16.70 4.67
N ARG A 247 1.79 -16.39 4.37
CA ARG A 247 0.99 -17.19 3.42
C ARG A 247 1.57 -17.18 2.00
N TYR A 248 2.41 -16.20 1.68
CA TYR A 248 3.02 -16.00 0.36
C TYR A 248 4.54 -15.85 0.46
N PRO A 249 5.26 -16.86 0.97
CA PRO A 249 6.65 -16.70 1.36
C PRO A 249 7.56 -16.47 0.14
N ARG A 250 7.24 -17.09 -1.01
CA ARG A 250 7.96 -16.86 -2.27
C ARG A 250 7.92 -15.39 -2.72
N GLN A 251 6.80 -14.70 -2.47
CA GLN A 251 6.57 -13.34 -2.91
C GLN A 251 6.93 -12.31 -1.84
N LEU A 252 6.66 -12.58 -0.56
CA LEU A 252 6.63 -11.56 0.48
C LEU A 252 7.60 -11.77 1.64
N HIS A 253 8.12 -12.99 1.86
CA HIS A 253 9.05 -13.25 2.95
C HIS A 253 10.34 -12.42 2.80
N GLU A 254 10.79 -11.85 3.92
CA GLU A 254 12.04 -11.06 3.99
C GLU A 254 12.86 -11.35 5.25
N LEU A 255 12.22 -11.71 6.37
CA LEU A 255 12.84 -11.94 7.66
C LEU A 255 11.94 -12.82 8.53
N ASP A 256 12.51 -13.45 9.57
CA ASP A 256 11.76 -14.28 10.52
C ASP A 256 10.86 -13.45 11.46
N LYS A 257 9.86 -14.11 12.07
CA LYS A 257 8.86 -13.48 12.93
C LYS A 257 9.47 -12.79 14.15
N ALA A 258 10.46 -13.41 14.78
CA ALA A 258 11.08 -12.88 15.99
C ALA A 258 11.84 -11.58 15.67
N SER A 259 12.62 -11.58 14.59
CA SER A 259 13.31 -10.39 14.08
C SER A 259 12.32 -9.27 13.71
N TYR A 260 11.24 -9.60 12.99
CA TYR A 260 10.20 -8.63 12.63
C TYR A 260 9.57 -7.99 13.89
N LEU A 261 9.07 -8.80 14.82
CA LEU A 261 8.40 -8.30 16.02
C LEU A 261 9.36 -7.51 16.91
N ALA A 262 10.62 -7.95 17.06
CA ALA A 262 11.64 -7.22 17.82
C ALA A 262 11.90 -5.83 17.24
N ASN A 263 12.02 -5.72 15.91
CA ASN A 263 12.17 -4.43 15.23
C ASN A 263 10.94 -3.54 15.46
N LYS A 264 9.73 -4.10 15.30
CA LYS A 264 8.47 -3.36 15.42
C LYS A 264 8.14 -2.92 16.83
N ARG A 265 8.49 -3.70 17.85
CA ARG A 265 8.37 -3.28 19.26
C ARG A 265 9.19 -2.03 19.53
N ARG A 266 10.46 -2.02 19.12
CA ARG A 266 11.34 -0.84 19.25
C ARG A 266 10.79 0.37 18.50
N GLU A 267 10.34 0.19 17.26
CA GLU A 267 9.80 1.27 16.42
C GLU A 267 8.50 1.87 16.97
N LEU A 268 7.67 1.07 17.65
CA LEU A 268 6.41 1.51 18.26
C LEU A 268 6.54 1.89 19.73
N GLY A 269 7.72 1.78 20.34
CA GLY A 269 7.89 1.99 21.78
C GLY A 269 7.12 0.99 22.65
N LEU A 270 6.79 -0.18 22.09
CA LEU A 270 6.30 -1.30 22.87
C LEU A 270 7.54 -1.92 23.52
N GLY A 271 7.54 -2.12 24.84
CA GLY A 271 8.66 -2.76 25.54
C GLY A 271 9.04 -4.13 24.94
N PRO A 272 10.16 -4.73 25.39
CA PRO A 272 10.60 -6.05 24.90
C PRO A 272 9.51 -7.12 25.01
#